data_AF-A0A4Y9T8W8-F1
#
_entry.id   AF-A0A4Y9T8W8-F1
#
_cell.length_a   1.000
_cell.length_b   1.000
_cell.length_c   1.000
_cell.angle_alpha   90.00
_cell.angle_beta   90.00
_cell.angle_gamma   90.00
#
_symmetry.space_group_name_H-M   'P 1'
#
loop_
_entity.id
_entity.type
_entity.pdbx_description
1 polymer ?
#
loop_
_entity_poly.entity_id
_entity_poly.type
_entity_poly.pdbx_seq_one_letter_code
_entity_poly.pdbx_strand_id
1 'polypeptide(L)'
;LYPLIDEPQVALRSFNGEVSYTDGKYLGHFNAALDGPAGAFSLTSPFAGDLTKIYLQQIQLTAGQGKAEGHLNLQFANGIAWDTALDLSAINPAYWVAELPGTLAGPLRSQGEIKDEKLSLSADLDLKGKLRGQPAV
;
A
#
# COMPACT_ATOMS: atom_id res chain seq x y z
N LEU A 1 -28.84 0.06 -18.33
CA LEU A 1 -28.44 -0.64 -17.09
C LEU A 1 -27.03 -0.20 -16.79
N TYR A 2 -26.80 0.46 -15.66
CA TYR A 2 -25.43 0.74 -15.22
C TYR A 2 -24.75 -0.59 -14.92
N PRO A 3 -23.48 -0.80 -15.33
CA PRO A 3 -22.77 -2.01 -14.94
C PRO A 3 -22.78 -2.09 -13.41
N LEU A 4 -23.18 -3.23 -12.88
CA LEU A 4 -22.88 -3.58 -11.49
C LEU A 4 -21.35 -3.66 -11.43
N ILE A 5 -20.74 -2.62 -10.87
CA ILE A 5 -19.34 -2.65 -10.51
C ILE A 5 -19.32 -3.43 -9.20
N ASP A 6 -18.65 -4.58 -9.19
CA ASP A 6 -18.42 -5.32 -7.96
C ASP A 6 -17.75 -4.40 -6.95
N GLU A 7 -18.21 -4.45 -5.69
CA GLU A 7 -17.66 -3.61 -4.65
C GLU A 7 -16.17 -3.90 -4.50
N PRO A 8 -15.30 -2.87 -4.49
CA PRO A 8 -13.87 -3.09 -4.34
C PRO A 8 -13.60 -3.79 -3.01
N GLN A 9 -12.65 -4.72 -2.99
CA GLN A 9 -12.30 -5.45 -1.76
C GLN A 9 -11.85 -4.54 -0.60
N VAL A 10 -11.44 -3.31 -0.91
CA VAL A 10 -11.02 -2.31 0.07
C VAL A 10 -11.87 -1.04 -0.11
N ALA A 11 -12.46 -0.57 0.99
CA ALA A 11 -13.27 0.64 1.04
C ALA A 11 -12.67 1.67 2.00
N LEU A 12 -12.61 2.93 1.58
CA LEU A 12 -12.21 4.04 2.44
C LEU A 12 -13.37 4.44 3.36
N ARG A 13 -13.19 4.32 4.68
CA ARG A 13 -14.19 4.78 5.65
C ARG A 13 -14.02 6.24 6.03
N SER A 14 -12.79 6.65 6.31
CA SER A 14 -12.48 8.03 6.70
C SER A 14 -11.09 8.41 6.25
N PHE A 15 -10.93 9.66 5.84
CA PHE A 15 -9.65 10.26 5.50
C PHE A 15 -9.58 11.64 6.14
N ASN A 16 -8.60 11.84 7.01
CA ASN A 16 -8.29 13.13 7.61
C ASN A 16 -6.89 13.53 7.19
N GLY A 17 -6.72 14.70 6.60
CA GLY A 17 -5.40 15.16 6.18
C GLY A 17 -5.32 16.67 6.09
N GLU A 18 -4.12 17.17 6.27
CA GLU A 18 -3.77 18.57 6.03
C GLU A 18 -2.83 18.62 4.84
N VAL A 19 -3.09 19.54 3.92
CA VAL A 19 -2.30 19.71 2.71
C VAL A 19 -1.99 21.18 2.48
N SER A 20 -0.71 21.45 2.22
CA SER A 20 -0.23 22.71 1.68
C SER A 20 0.10 22.50 0.21
N TYR A 21 -0.38 23.39 -0.66
CA TYR A 21 -0.09 23.37 -2.08
C TYR A 21 0.48 24.70 -2.53
N THR A 22 1.72 24.67 -3.01
CA THR A 22 2.48 25.85 -3.44
C THR A 22 3.34 25.49 -4.66
N ASP A 23 3.32 26.32 -5.69
CA ASP A 23 4.17 26.19 -6.88
C ASP A 23 4.14 24.80 -7.54
N GLY A 24 2.95 24.21 -7.67
CA GLY A 24 2.76 22.91 -8.31
C GLY A 24 3.10 21.71 -7.43
N LYS A 25 3.50 21.93 -6.18
CA LYS A 25 3.88 20.89 -5.23
C LYS A 25 2.91 20.84 -4.07
N TYR A 26 2.66 19.64 -3.56
CA TYR A 26 1.95 19.44 -2.31
C TYR A 26 2.87 18.83 -1.24
N LEU A 27 2.60 19.19 0.00
CA LEU A 27 3.17 18.61 1.21
C LEU A 27 2.05 18.50 2.25
N GLY A 28 2.02 17.42 2.99
CA GLY A 28 0.99 17.22 3.99
C GLY A 28 1.18 15.95 4.78
N HIS A 29 0.14 15.58 5.50
CA HIS A 29 0.04 14.31 6.21
C HIS A 29 -1.41 13.84 6.17
N PHE A 30 -1.61 12.54 6.25
CA PHE A 30 -2.94 11.96 6.33
C PHE A 30 -3.03 10.83 7.34
N ASN A 31 -4.24 10.63 7.84
CA ASN A 31 -4.70 9.48 8.59
C ASN A 31 -5.94 8.91 7.89
N ALA A 32 -5.83 7.69 7.39
CA ALA A 32 -6.90 6.97 6.70
C ALA A 32 -7.32 5.75 7.52
N ALA A 33 -8.62 5.51 7.58
CA ALA A 33 -9.21 4.26 8.07
C ALA A 33 -9.98 3.61 6.94
N LEU A 34 -9.75 2.32 6.72
CA LEU A 34 -10.27 1.55 5.62
C LEU A 34 -10.87 0.25 6.14
N ASP A 35 -11.80 -0.32 5.37
CA ASP A 35 -12.27 -1.69 5.55
C ASP A 35 -11.70 -2.56 4.43
N GLY A 36 -11.25 -3.75 4.81
CA GLY A 36 -10.85 -4.80 3.88
C GLY A 36 -11.53 -6.12 4.21
N PRO A 37 -11.27 -7.20 3.44
CA PRO A 37 -12.03 -8.44 3.54
C PRO A 37 -11.87 -9.15 4.89
N ALA A 38 -10.68 -9.04 5.51
CA ALA A 38 -10.39 -9.60 6.83
C ALA A 38 -10.61 -8.63 7.99
N GLY A 39 -11.13 -7.42 7.73
CA GLY A 39 -11.44 -6.42 8.74
C GLY A 39 -10.85 -5.05 8.44
N ALA A 40 -11.03 -4.15 9.41
CA ALA A 40 -10.59 -2.77 9.31
C ALA A 40 -9.07 -2.61 9.47
N PHE A 41 -8.50 -1.66 8.75
CA PHE A 41 -7.10 -1.28 8.88
C PHE A 41 -6.94 0.24 8.78
N SER A 42 -5.77 0.74 9.21
CA SER A 42 -5.42 2.15 9.12
C SER A 42 -4.11 2.34 8.37
N LEU A 43 -4.00 3.48 7.69
CA LEU A 43 -2.79 3.93 7.01
C LEU A 43 -2.55 5.39 7.35
N THR A 44 -1.34 5.71 7.79
CA THR A 44 -0.92 7.08 8.08
C THR A 44 0.40 7.38 7.38
N SER A 45 0.55 8.59 6.87
CA SER A 45 1.85 9.01 6.32
C SER A 45 1.94 10.53 6.12
N PRO A 46 3.10 11.15 6.38
CA PRO A 46 3.44 12.39 5.69
C PRO A 46 3.61 12.10 4.20
N PHE A 47 3.16 13.03 3.37
CA PHE A 47 3.27 12.92 1.92
C PHE A 47 3.78 14.20 1.30
N ALA A 48 4.54 14.06 0.23
CA ALA A 48 4.97 15.17 -0.62
C ALA A 48 4.85 14.76 -2.08
N GLY A 49 4.75 15.70 -3.00
CA GLY A 49 4.68 15.37 -4.42
C GLY A 49 4.20 16.52 -5.30
N ASP A 50 3.78 16.15 -6.49
CA ASP A 50 3.21 17.03 -7.51
C ASP A 50 2.23 16.23 -8.38
N LEU A 51 1.75 16.82 -9.48
CA LEU A 51 0.78 16.18 -10.38
C LEU A 51 1.30 14.93 -11.12
N THR A 52 2.56 14.54 -10.91
CA THR A 52 3.20 13.40 -11.58
C THR A 52 3.64 12.30 -10.63
N LYS A 53 3.76 12.59 -9.34
CA LYS A 53 4.34 11.67 -8.36
C LYS A 53 3.96 12.02 -6.92
N ILE A 54 3.92 11.00 -6.08
CA ILE A 54 3.75 11.11 -4.63
C ILE A 54 4.85 10.32 -3.90
N TYR A 55 5.32 10.90 -2.81
CA TYR A 55 6.28 10.33 -1.88
C TYR A 55 5.58 10.16 -0.54
N LEU A 56 5.44 8.92 -0.08
CA LEU A 56 5.05 8.59 1.28
C LEU A 56 6.32 8.24 2.04
N GLN A 57 6.88 9.23 2.73
CA GLN A 57 8.22 9.11 3.33
C GLN A 57 8.23 8.22 4.57
N GLN A 58 7.09 8.15 5.26
CA GLN A 58 6.95 7.40 6.50
C GLN A 58 5.56 6.76 6.55
N ILE A 59 5.41 5.61 5.94
CA ILE A 59 4.18 4.82 6.00
C ILE A 59 4.11 4.15 7.36
N GLN A 60 2.97 4.24 8.04
CA GLN A 60 2.58 3.32 9.11
C GLN A 60 1.22 2.74 8.78
N LEU A 61 1.18 1.42 8.66
CA LEU A 61 -0.02 0.66 8.41
C LEU A 61 -0.26 -0.27 9.59
N THR A 62 -1.52 -0.36 10.05
CA THR A 62 -1.93 -1.32 11.09
C THR A 62 -3.19 -2.04 10.63
N ALA A 63 -3.14 -3.37 10.64
CA ALA A 63 -4.21 -4.26 10.20
C ALA A 63 -4.34 -5.44 11.18
N GLY A 64 -5.30 -5.35 12.11
CA GLY A 64 -5.39 -6.27 13.24
C GLY A 64 -4.12 -6.23 14.09
N GLN A 65 -3.42 -7.36 14.19
CA GLN A 65 -2.12 -7.44 14.87
C GLN A 65 -0.92 -7.14 13.95
N GLY A 66 -1.16 -6.99 12.65
CA GLY A 66 -0.13 -6.77 11.65
C GLY A 66 0.23 -5.29 11.51
N LYS A 67 1.52 -5.03 11.23
CA LYS A 67 2.03 -3.69 10.92
C LYS A 67 2.99 -3.69 9.74
N ALA A 68 2.95 -2.63 8.95
CA ALA A 68 3.94 -2.36 7.92
C ALA A 68 4.41 -0.92 8.04
N GLU A 69 5.73 -0.73 8.08
CA GLU A 69 6.35 0.58 8.20
C GLU A 69 7.42 0.78 7.14
N GLY A 70 7.57 2.00 6.61
CA GLY A 70 8.60 2.26 5.59
C GLY A 70 8.25 3.40 4.66
N HIS A 71 8.50 3.24 3.36
CA HIS A 71 8.23 4.30 2.37
C HIS A 71 7.67 3.78 1.04
N LEU A 72 7.07 4.69 0.28
CA LEU A 72 6.64 4.47 -1.10
C LEU A 72 6.91 5.72 -1.92
N ASN A 73 7.62 5.55 -3.03
CA ASN A 73 7.72 6.53 -4.10
C ASN A 73 6.84 6.02 -5.24
N LEU A 74 5.86 6.80 -5.66
CA LEU A 74 4.93 6.43 -6.73
C LEU A 74 4.90 7.53 -7.79
N GLN A 75 5.10 7.15 -9.05
CA GLN A 75 4.98 8.02 -10.22
C GLN A 75 3.79 7.54 -11.06
N PHE A 76 3.00 8.47 -11.59
CA PHE A 76 1.74 8.16 -12.27
C PHE A 76 1.45 9.01 -13.52
N ALA A 77 2.39 9.83 -13.99
CA ALA A 77 2.18 10.68 -15.17
C ALA A 77 2.20 9.92 -16.51
N ASN A 78 3.01 8.86 -16.64
CA ASN A 78 3.24 8.14 -17.90
C ASN A 78 3.30 6.63 -17.65
N GLY A 79 2.22 6.09 -17.09
CA GLY A 79 2.22 4.76 -16.46
C GLY A 79 2.45 4.86 -14.96
N ILE A 80 2.37 3.72 -14.28
CA ILE A 80 2.54 3.63 -12.83
C ILE A 80 3.94 3.07 -12.57
N ALA A 81 4.80 3.78 -11.84
CA ALA A 81 6.08 3.26 -11.38
C ALA A 81 6.19 3.41 -9.86
N TRP A 82 6.72 2.39 -9.19
CA TRP A 82 6.90 2.39 -7.74
C TRP A 82 8.30 1.96 -7.32
N ASP A 83 8.69 2.46 -6.15
CA ASP A 83 9.82 2.00 -5.36
C ASP A 83 9.39 2.03 -3.89
N THR A 84 9.41 0.87 -3.24
CA THR A 84 8.96 0.72 -1.86
C THR A 84 9.88 -0.17 -1.06
N ALA A 85 10.10 0.24 0.18
CA ALA A 85 10.71 -0.57 1.20
C ALA A 85 9.81 -0.54 2.43
N LEU A 86 9.28 -1.70 2.82
CA LEU A 86 8.45 -1.88 4.00
C LEU A 86 9.05 -2.95 4.91
N ASP A 87 9.05 -2.70 6.21
CA ASP A 87 9.34 -3.69 7.23
C ASP A 87 8.01 -4.19 7.81
N LEU A 88 7.77 -5.48 7.62
CA LEU A 88 6.51 -6.12 7.98
C LEU A 88 6.65 -6.83 9.32
N SER A 89 5.61 -6.72 10.15
CA SER A 89 5.45 -7.53 11.36
C SER A 89 4.05 -8.10 11.40
N ALA A 90 3.94 -9.43 11.45
CA ALA A 90 2.68 -10.15 11.56
C ALA A 90 1.57 -9.72 10.57
N ILE A 91 1.93 -9.26 9.37
CA ILE A 91 0.98 -8.80 8.36
C ILE A 91 0.20 -9.99 7.81
N ASN A 92 -1.13 -9.86 7.77
CA ASN A 92 -2.02 -10.81 7.12
C ASN A 92 -2.53 -10.22 5.80
N PRO A 93 -2.08 -10.72 4.63
CA PRO A 93 -2.51 -10.18 3.33
C PRO A 93 -4.02 -10.27 3.05
N ALA A 94 -4.77 -11.09 3.80
CA ALA A 94 -6.23 -11.17 3.68
C ALA A 94 -6.97 -9.86 4.01
N TYR A 95 -6.30 -8.88 4.61
CA TYR A 95 -6.85 -7.52 4.74
C TYR A 95 -6.98 -6.77 3.41
N TRP A 96 -6.34 -7.23 2.33
CA TRP A 96 -6.46 -6.65 0.99
C TRP A 96 -6.92 -7.64 -0.08
N VAL A 97 -6.55 -8.91 0.07
CA VAL A 97 -6.91 -9.99 -0.88
C VAL A 97 -7.37 -11.21 -0.09
N ALA A 98 -8.68 -11.43 -0.01
CA ALA A 98 -9.29 -12.45 0.87
C ALA A 98 -8.68 -13.86 0.70
N GLU A 99 -8.25 -14.19 -0.52
CA GLU A 99 -7.68 -15.49 -0.90
C GLU A 99 -6.23 -15.69 -0.44
N LEU A 100 -5.62 -14.71 0.22
CA LEU A 100 -4.24 -14.75 0.72
C LEU A 100 -4.15 -14.69 2.26
N PRO A 101 -4.85 -15.57 3.02
CA PRO A 101 -4.72 -15.59 4.47
C PRO A 101 -3.31 -16.01 4.89
N GLY A 102 -2.77 -15.36 5.90
CA GLY A 102 -1.43 -15.67 6.38
C GLY A 102 -0.93 -14.75 7.50
N THR A 103 0.33 -14.92 7.82
CA THR A 103 1.07 -14.03 8.73
C THR A 103 2.49 -13.95 8.20
N LEU A 104 2.88 -12.75 7.77
CA LEU A 104 4.17 -12.46 7.16
C LEU A 104 4.92 -11.42 8.00
N ALA A 105 6.23 -11.60 8.12
CA ALA A 105 7.13 -10.66 8.76
C ALA A 105 8.45 -10.60 8.01
N GLY A 106 9.19 -9.52 8.14
CA GLY A 106 10.47 -9.31 7.45
C GLY A 106 10.42 -8.15 6.45
N PRO A 107 11.56 -7.86 5.81
CA PRO A 107 11.65 -6.78 4.83
C PRO A 107 10.97 -7.18 3.52
N LEU A 108 10.21 -6.23 2.98
CA LEU A 108 9.71 -6.23 1.61
C LEU A 108 10.38 -5.06 0.89
N ARG A 109 11.09 -5.35 -0.20
CA ARG A 109 11.65 -4.36 -1.10
C ARG A 109 11.12 -4.64 -2.50
N SER A 110 10.53 -3.63 -3.15
CA SER A 110 9.98 -3.81 -4.49
C SER A 110 10.12 -2.54 -5.31
N GLN A 111 10.56 -2.72 -6.55
CA GLN A 111 10.59 -1.69 -7.57
C GLN A 111 9.92 -2.21 -8.82
N GLY A 112 9.09 -1.41 -9.47
CA GLY A 112 8.44 -1.84 -10.70
C GLY A 112 7.74 -0.72 -11.46
N GLU A 113 7.26 -1.07 -12.64
CA GLU A 113 6.53 -0.19 -13.55
C GLU A 113 5.45 -0.98 -14.29
N ILE A 114 4.29 -0.34 -14.47
CA ILE A 114 3.23 -0.73 -15.38
C ILE A 114 3.12 0.37 -16.43
N LYS A 115 3.44 0.03 -17.68
CA LYS A 115 3.36 0.94 -18.83
C LYS A 115 2.93 0.17 -20.07
N ASP A 116 2.01 0.73 -20.85
CA ASP A 116 1.44 0.08 -22.04
C ASP A 116 0.94 -1.35 -21.74
N GLU A 117 0.26 -1.51 -20.60
CA GLU A 117 -0.25 -2.78 -20.06
C GLU A 117 0.82 -3.85 -19.73
N LYS A 118 2.10 -3.47 -19.77
CA LYS A 118 3.22 -4.36 -19.44
C LYS A 118 3.74 -4.08 -18.06
N LEU A 119 3.82 -5.13 -17.25
CA LEU A 119 4.44 -5.13 -15.93
C LEU A 119 5.91 -5.52 -16.02
N SER A 120 6.79 -4.70 -15.44
CA SER A 120 8.19 -5.02 -15.16
C SER A 120 8.45 -4.77 -13.68
N LEU A 121 8.95 -5.75 -12.94
CA LEU A 121 9.13 -5.63 -11.49
C LEU A 121 10.35 -6.45 -11.01
N SER A 122 11.02 -5.92 -10.00
CA SER A 122 11.99 -6.62 -9.16
C SER A 122 11.53 -6.56 -7.71
N ALA A 123 11.59 -7.69 -7.01
CA ALA A 123 11.27 -7.74 -5.59
C ALA A 123 12.33 -8.57 -4.86
N ASP A 124 12.77 -8.03 -3.73
CA ASP A 124 13.60 -8.72 -2.75
C ASP A 124 12.77 -8.91 -1.49
N LEU A 125 12.46 -10.18 -1.20
CA LEU A 125 11.54 -10.61 -0.16
C LEU A 125 12.28 -11.62 0.72
N ASP A 126 12.60 -11.24 1.95
CA ASP A 126 13.08 -12.17 2.98
C ASP A 126 11.98 -12.37 4.02
N LEU A 127 10.82 -12.85 3.54
CA LEU A 127 9.60 -12.91 4.33
C LEU A 127 9.52 -14.22 5.09
N LYS A 128 9.30 -14.13 6.39
CA LYS A 128 9.05 -15.28 7.27
C LYS A 128 7.58 -15.39 7.63
N GLY A 129 7.16 -16.61 7.92
CA GLY A 129 5.81 -16.92 8.37
C GLY A 129 5.08 -17.86 7.41
N LYS A 130 3.78 -17.64 7.21
CA LYS A 130 2.94 -18.52 6.39
C LYS A 130 2.00 -17.73 5.50
N LEU A 131 1.83 -18.20 4.27
CA LEU A 131 0.83 -17.72 3.32
C LEU A 131 0.02 -18.92 2.82
N ARG A 132 -1.31 -18.85 2.93
CA ARG A 132 -2.23 -19.96 2.60
C ARG A 132 -1.82 -21.29 3.26
N GLY A 133 -1.32 -21.21 4.49
CA GLY A 133 -0.83 -22.37 5.26
C GLY A 133 0.56 -22.88 4.87
N GLN A 134 1.16 -22.39 3.79
CA GLN A 134 2.50 -22.77 3.34
C GLN A 134 3.55 -21.80 3.91
N PRO A 135 4.77 -22.26 4.24
CA PRO A 135 5.85 -21.36 4.66
C PRO A 135 6.13 -20.26 3.63
N ALA A 136 6.34 -19.04 4.08
CA ALA A 136 6.95 -17.99 3.26
C ALA A 136 8.47 -18.25 3.18
N VAL A 137 9.04 -18.07 1.98
CA VAL A 137 10.45 -18.36 1.64
C VAL A 137 11.40 -17.34 2.27
#